data_AF-A0A2V2DND3-F1
#
_entry.id   AF-A0A2V2DND3-F1
#
_cell.length_a   1.000
_cell.length_b   1.000
_cell.length_c   1.000
_cell.angle_alpha   90.00
_cell.angle_beta   90.00
_cell.angle_gamma   90.00
#
_symmetry.space_group_name_H-M   'P 1'
#
loop_
_entity.id
_entity.type
_entity.pdbx_description
1 polymer ?
#
loop_
_entity_poly.entity_id
_entity_poly.type
_entity_poly.pdbx_seq_one_letter_code
_entity_poly.pdbx_strand_id
1 'polypeptide(L)'
;MNGTVIVEVYTANEALPVAGANVKIYSWRTGREANLITDNDGRTEPVAVGTPSVEATLDPSETEEPFSSVTVTVTKNGFSPVVVKGASVFDGVETILPVEMHLADYGGESVFEIPAPALTTNEQSSSQGGVVSARILRSVYIPEYVVVHLGTPSSSARNVSVTFPNYIKNVASSEIYPTWPENALRANIFAMIGFTLNRFYTEWYRSRGYGFDITSSTAYDQSFVEGRNFFDTISRIVDEIFNTYPRRSGQTQPLFTSYCNGTTVTCNGLSQWGTVSLANNGYSPLGILRYYYGNDVELVTTNDIRGYESSYPGFAIKNGSKGSSVLIVQRQLNRIAKNYPSIPVIDEDGIYGPRTAASVKAFQKIFNLAQDGIVGRATWNKLSYIYAAVKGLAELEGEGEYPAGVVPYPGYLIRRGQRGENVRILQQYLRDIAQDYSTIPSVAVDGIFGSATENAVNAFQRYFGLDVDGIVGRNTWNRLIEVWQNL
;
A
#
# COMPACT_ATOMS: atom_id res chain seq x y z
N MET A 1 36.18 2.19 -4.28
CA MET A 1 34.72 2.28 -4.13
C MET A 1 34.41 1.85 -2.73
N ASN A 2 33.81 2.76 -1.97
CA ASN A 2 33.57 2.60 -0.55
C ASN A 2 32.15 3.07 -0.26
N GLY A 3 31.41 2.27 0.51
CA GLY A 3 30.24 2.73 1.25
C GLY A 3 30.61 3.04 2.69
N THR A 4 29.66 3.58 3.44
CA THR A 4 29.84 3.95 4.84
C THR A 4 28.85 3.20 5.72
N VAL A 5 29.27 2.77 6.90
CA VAL A 5 28.40 2.16 7.92
C VAL A 5 28.40 3.00 9.18
N ILE A 6 27.20 3.32 9.67
CA ILE A 6 26.93 3.94 10.97
C ILE A 6 26.01 2.98 11.73
N VAL A 7 26.34 2.70 12.99
CA VAL A 7 25.50 1.89 13.88
C VAL A 7 24.82 2.81 14.89
N GLU A 8 23.50 2.70 14.99
CA GLU A 8 22.67 3.44 15.95
C GLU A 8 22.14 2.46 16.99
N VAL A 9 22.52 2.64 18.25
CA VAL A 9 22.17 1.72 19.34
C VAL A 9 21.16 2.40 20.26
N TYR A 10 20.03 1.73 20.50
CA TYR A 10 18.93 2.27 21.30
C TYR A 10 18.21 1.19 22.11
N THR A 11 17.24 1.61 22.91
CA THR A 11 16.31 0.76 23.66
C THR A 11 14.88 1.29 23.49
N ALA A 12 13.90 0.46 23.83
CA ALA A 12 12.48 0.83 23.94
C ALA A 12 11.90 1.39 22.62
N ASN A 13 12.03 0.63 21.53
CA ASN A 13 11.55 1.01 20.19
C ASN A 13 12.08 2.38 19.74
N GLU A 14 13.41 2.54 19.66
CA GLU A 14 14.10 3.77 19.20
C GLU A 14 13.96 5.00 20.12
N ALA A 15 13.27 4.88 21.25
CA ALA A 15 13.00 6.03 22.10
C ALA A 15 14.22 6.53 22.90
N LEU A 16 15.18 5.66 23.21
CA LEU A 16 16.29 5.99 24.10
C LEU A 16 17.64 5.52 23.54
N PRO A 17 18.56 6.43 23.18
CA PRO A 17 19.88 6.06 22.71
C PRO A 17 20.73 5.41 23.80
N VAL A 18 21.62 4.49 23.41
CA VAL A 18 22.55 3.79 24.31
C VAL A 18 23.98 4.28 24.07
N ALA A 19 24.43 5.17 24.93
CA ALA A 19 25.79 5.68 24.90
C ALA A 19 26.81 4.67 25.44
N GLY A 20 28.02 4.69 24.88
CA GLY A 20 29.14 3.87 25.34
C GLY A 20 28.97 2.37 25.12
N ALA A 21 28.17 1.95 24.14
CA ALA A 21 28.09 0.56 23.68
C ALA A 21 29.30 0.25 22.79
N ASN A 22 29.92 -0.92 22.98
CA ASN A 22 31.02 -1.36 22.11
C ASN A 22 30.42 -1.96 20.85
N VAL A 23 30.85 -1.45 19.70
CA VAL A 23 30.39 -1.88 18.38
C VAL A 23 31.58 -2.41 17.60
N LYS A 24 31.45 -3.64 17.13
CA LYS A 24 32.44 -4.31 16.29
C LYS A 24 31.86 -4.53 14.89
N ILE A 25 32.50 -4.01 13.86
CA ILE A 25 32.08 -4.15 12.45
C ILE A 25 33.14 -4.96 11.71
N TYR A 26 32.75 -6.10 11.15
CA TYR A 26 33.62 -6.97 10.36
C TYR A 26 33.14 -7.05 8.91
N SER A 27 34.01 -6.72 7.94
CA SER A 27 33.72 -6.78 6.51
C SER A 27 34.21 -8.11 5.92
N TRP A 28 33.29 -8.93 5.43
CA TRP A 28 33.60 -10.23 4.83
C TRP A 28 34.42 -10.11 3.54
N ARG A 29 34.19 -9.05 2.76
CA ARG A 29 34.88 -8.81 1.49
C ARG A 29 36.34 -8.41 1.67
N THR A 30 36.62 -7.57 2.67
CA THR A 30 37.96 -6.99 2.87
C THR A 30 38.76 -7.68 3.98
N GLY A 31 38.11 -8.49 4.82
CA GLY A 31 38.71 -9.07 6.03
C GLY A 31 39.07 -8.02 7.10
N ARG A 32 38.57 -6.79 6.97
CA ARG A 32 38.86 -5.69 7.90
C ARG A 32 37.85 -5.65 9.02
N GLU A 33 38.33 -5.18 10.17
CA GLU A 33 37.57 -5.03 11.40
C GLU A 33 37.71 -3.60 11.93
N ALA A 34 36.61 -3.02 12.38
CA ALA A 34 36.58 -1.75 13.11
C ALA A 34 35.93 -1.97 14.48
N ASN A 35 36.52 -1.38 15.52
CA ASN A 35 36.00 -1.39 16.88
C ASN A 35 35.72 0.06 17.30
N LEU A 36 34.48 0.34 17.68
CA LEU A 36 33.94 1.67 17.94
C LEU A 36 33.21 1.67 19.28
N ILE A 37 32.94 2.87 19.78
CA ILE A 37 32.10 3.10 20.94
C ILE A 37 31.03 4.11 20.53
N THR A 38 29.77 3.89 20.91
CA THR A 38 28.70 4.85 20.64
C THR A 38 28.85 6.14 21.45
N ASP A 39 28.53 7.26 20.81
CA ASP A 39 28.48 8.59 21.43
C ASP A 39 27.24 8.75 22.33
N ASN A 40 26.96 9.98 22.79
CA ASN A 40 25.82 10.28 23.66
C ASN A 40 24.46 10.08 22.97
N ASP A 41 24.43 10.12 21.63
CA ASP A 41 23.24 9.91 20.82
C ASP A 41 23.13 8.44 20.38
N GLY A 42 23.97 7.55 20.92
CA GLY A 42 23.95 6.12 20.62
C GLY A 42 24.52 5.80 19.23
N ARG A 43 25.21 6.74 18.58
CA ARG A 43 25.74 6.56 17.22
C ARG A 43 27.22 6.25 17.24
N THR A 44 27.69 5.45 16.29
CA THR A 44 29.13 5.33 16.02
C THR A 44 29.60 6.41 15.05
N GLU A 45 30.89 6.73 15.09
CA GLU A 45 31.54 7.41 13.96
C GLU A 45 31.38 6.58 12.67
N PRO A 46 31.29 7.21 11.48
CA PRO A 46 31.10 6.48 10.23
C PRO A 46 32.34 5.66 9.82
N VAL A 47 32.13 4.42 9.39
CA VAL A 47 33.20 3.51 8.94
C VAL A 47 33.11 3.23 7.45
N ALA A 48 34.20 3.52 6.73
CA ALA A 48 34.32 3.16 5.32
C ALA A 48 34.52 1.64 5.13
N VAL A 49 33.70 1.04 4.28
CA VAL A 49 33.76 -0.37 3.89
C VAL A 49 33.97 -0.45 2.39
N GLY A 50 34.95 -1.24 1.93
CA GLY A 50 35.19 -1.41 0.49
C GLY A 50 34.03 -2.16 -0.18
N THR A 51 33.55 -1.66 -1.31
CA THR A 51 32.36 -2.15 -2.02
C THR A 51 32.61 -2.42 -3.51
N PRO A 52 31.76 -3.21 -4.18
CA PRO A 52 31.68 -3.29 -5.64
C PRO A 52 31.28 -1.95 -6.25
N SER A 53 31.39 -1.82 -7.58
CA SER A 53 30.95 -0.60 -8.29
C SER A 53 29.44 -0.44 -8.24
N VAL A 54 28.97 0.81 -8.16
CA VAL A 54 27.56 1.14 -8.33
C VAL A 54 27.01 0.69 -9.69
N GLU A 55 27.86 0.57 -10.72
CA GLU A 55 27.45 0.11 -12.05
C GLU A 55 26.76 -1.25 -12.02
N ALA A 56 27.17 -2.16 -11.12
CA ALA A 56 26.56 -3.47 -10.92
C ALA A 56 25.10 -3.40 -10.42
N THR A 57 24.65 -2.25 -9.91
CA THR A 57 23.26 -2.03 -9.48
C THR A 57 22.36 -1.50 -10.59
N LEU A 58 22.91 -1.06 -11.73
CA LEU A 58 22.19 -0.37 -12.80
C LEU A 58 21.90 -1.26 -14.01
N ASP A 59 22.54 -2.43 -14.10
CA ASP A 59 22.33 -3.41 -15.15
C ASP A 59 21.85 -4.74 -14.54
N PRO A 60 20.62 -5.19 -14.84
CA PRO A 60 20.10 -6.45 -14.32
C PRO A 60 20.79 -7.70 -14.88
N SER A 61 21.65 -7.57 -15.90
CA SER A 61 22.43 -8.68 -16.45
C SER A 61 23.73 -8.95 -15.69
N GLU A 62 24.10 -8.06 -14.76
CA GLU A 62 25.30 -8.22 -13.95
C GLU A 62 25.17 -9.38 -12.97
N THR A 63 26.27 -10.14 -12.84
CA THR A 63 26.32 -11.35 -12.01
C THR A 63 27.16 -11.19 -10.74
N GLU A 64 27.92 -10.09 -10.64
CA GLU A 64 28.63 -9.73 -9.42
C GLU A 64 27.63 -9.24 -8.37
N GLU A 65 27.76 -9.71 -7.13
CA GLU A 65 26.99 -9.18 -6.00
C GLU A 65 27.28 -7.68 -5.85
N PRO A 66 26.27 -6.79 -5.92
CA PRO A 66 26.52 -5.35 -6.09
C PRO A 66 26.76 -4.61 -4.76
N PHE A 67 26.93 -5.34 -3.66
CA PHE A 67 27.18 -4.79 -2.33
C PHE A 67 28.23 -5.62 -1.59
N SER A 68 28.82 -5.03 -0.56
CA SER A 68 29.55 -5.78 0.47
C SER A 68 28.64 -6.09 1.64
N SER A 69 28.89 -7.18 2.36
CA SER A 69 28.21 -7.48 3.61
C SER A 69 29.12 -7.30 4.82
N VAL A 70 28.55 -6.83 5.93
CA VAL A 70 29.23 -6.74 7.22
C VAL A 70 28.50 -7.54 8.29
N THR A 71 29.27 -8.02 9.27
CA THR A 71 28.74 -8.49 10.56
C THR A 71 28.99 -7.42 11.61
N VAL A 72 27.95 -7.05 12.34
CA VAL A 72 28.03 -6.09 13.45
C VAL A 72 27.72 -6.80 14.76
N THR A 73 28.57 -6.63 15.76
CA THR A 73 28.35 -7.11 17.13
C THR A 73 28.31 -5.93 18.08
N VAL A 74 27.24 -5.81 18.86
CA VAL A 74 27.03 -4.75 19.84
C VAL A 74 26.98 -5.33 21.24
N THR A 75 27.78 -4.79 22.15
CA THR A 75 27.84 -5.21 23.56
C THR A 75 27.84 -4.03 24.51
N LYS A 76 27.10 -4.16 25.61
CA LYS A 76 27.03 -3.18 26.69
C LYS A 76 26.73 -3.91 28.00
N ASN A 77 27.45 -3.56 29.06
CA ASN A 77 27.17 -4.11 30.40
C ASN A 77 25.72 -3.82 30.80
N GLY A 78 25.01 -4.84 31.28
CA GLY A 78 23.58 -4.76 31.65
C GLY A 78 22.61 -5.11 30.51
N PHE A 79 23.12 -5.31 29.29
CA PHE A 79 22.31 -5.67 28.12
C PHE A 79 22.75 -7.01 27.52
N SER A 80 21.82 -7.68 26.86
CA SER A 80 22.11 -8.85 26.03
C SER A 80 22.90 -8.45 24.78
N PRO A 81 23.96 -9.19 24.39
CA PRO A 81 24.67 -8.95 23.13
C PRO A 81 23.74 -9.07 21.92
N VAL A 82 23.98 -8.25 20.91
CA VAL A 82 23.27 -8.31 19.63
C VAL A 82 24.28 -8.53 18.51
N VAL A 83 24.00 -9.48 17.63
CA VAL A 83 24.80 -9.77 16.43
C VAL A 83 23.90 -9.64 15.21
N VAL A 84 24.25 -8.74 14.30
CA VAL A 84 23.60 -8.60 13.00
C VAL A 84 24.57 -9.10 11.92
N LYS A 85 24.17 -10.13 11.18
CA LYS A 85 24.96 -10.68 10.08
C LYS A 85 24.36 -10.26 8.74
N GLY A 86 25.19 -9.92 7.77
CA GLY A 86 24.76 -9.73 6.38
C GLY A 86 24.26 -8.32 6.05
N ALA A 87 24.51 -7.32 6.91
CA ALA A 87 24.10 -5.95 6.63
C ALA A 87 24.80 -5.44 5.35
N SER A 88 24.01 -5.08 4.35
CA SER A 88 24.49 -4.72 3.00
C SER A 88 25.04 -3.29 2.98
N VAL A 89 26.13 -3.08 2.27
CA VAL A 89 26.81 -1.79 2.09
C VAL A 89 27.07 -1.53 0.62
N PHE A 90 26.56 -0.42 0.09
CA PHE A 90 26.66 -0.03 -1.33
C PHE A 90 27.67 1.10 -1.53
N ASP A 91 28.28 1.16 -2.72
CA ASP A 91 29.23 2.22 -3.06
C ASP A 91 28.58 3.61 -3.03
N GLY A 92 29.24 4.55 -2.36
CA GLY A 92 28.77 5.93 -2.25
C GLY A 92 27.49 6.12 -1.43
N VAL A 93 26.99 5.09 -0.75
CA VAL A 93 25.77 5.14 0.07
C VAL A 93 26.12 5.04 1.56
N GLU A 94 25.45 5.84 2.38
CA GLU A 94 25.54 5.74 3.82
C GLU A 94 24.52 4.72 4.34
N THR A 95 25.05 3.68 4.99
CA THR A 95 24.29 2.60 5.60
C THR A 95 24.08 2.92 7.07
N ILE A 96 22.83 2.95 7.50
CA ILE A 96 22.43 3.14 8.89
C ILE A 96 21.93 1.81 9.42
N LEU A 97 22.62 1.23 10.42
CA LEU A 97 22.21 0.00 11.07
C LEU A 97 21.63 0.29 12.47
N PRO A 98 20.29 0.33 12.59
CA PRO A 98 19.63 0.40 13.89
C PRO A 98 19.79 -0.92 14.66
N VAL A 99 20.16 -0.85 15.94
CA VAL A 99 20.33 -1.99 16.84
C VAL A 99 19.63 -1.71 18.17
N GLU A 100 18.51 -2.39 18.40
CA GLU A 100 17.85 -2.36 19.71
C GLU A 100 18.53 -3.31 20.69
N MET A 101 18.92 -2.80 21.86
CA MET A 101 19.40 -3.61 22.96
C MET A 101 18.29 -3.86 23.99
N HIS A 102 18.28 -5.06 24.57
CA HIS A 102 17.37 -5.44 25.65
C HIS A 102 18.15 -5.76 26.93
N LEU A 103 17.52 -5.51 28.08
CA LEU A 103 18.11 -5.81 29.39
C LEU A 103 18.42 -7.31 29.51
N ALA A 104 19.51 -7.62 30.19
CA ALA A 104 19.99 -8.98 30.39
C ALA A 104 19.19 -9.70 31.50
N ASP A 105 17.92 -10.00 31.27
CA ASP A 105 17.08 -10.63 32.31
C ASP A 105 17.30 -12.15 32.39
N TYR A 106 17.65 -12.84 31.29
CA TYR A 106 17.83 -14.31 31.27
C TYR A 106 18.88 -14.86 30.28
N GLY A 107 19.87 -14.04 29.88
CA GLY A 107 21.08 -14.51 29.17
C GLY A 107 20.82 -15.18 27.81
N GLY A 108 20.84 -14.40 26.73
CA GLY A 108 20.85 -14.92 25.37
C GLY A 108 21.35 -13.86 24.40
N GLU A 109 22.24 -14.24 23.49
CA GLU A 109 22.65 -13.40 22.38
C GLU A 109 21.49 -13.31 21.37
N SER A 110 21.14 -12.09 20.95
CA SER A 110 20.18 -11.89 19.86
C SER A 110 20.92 -11.89 18.54
N VAL A 111 20.61 -12.83 17.66
CA VAL A 111 21.26 -12.96 16.35
C VAL A 111 20.25 -12.68 15.25
N PHE A 112 20.53 -11.67 14.43
CA PHE A 112 19.76 -11.32 13.24
C PHE A 112 20.55 -11.67 11.99
N GLU A 113 19.90 -12.32 11.03
CA GLU A 113 20.50 -12.67 9.75
C GLU A 113 19.76 -11.92 8.64
N ILE A 114 20.46 -11.01 7.98
CA ILE A 114 19.95 -10.22 6.88
C ILE A 114 20.28 -10.95 5.58
N PRO A 115 19.27 -11.41 4.82
CA PRO A 115 19.50 -11.97 3.49
C PRO A 115 19.82 -10.86 2.47
N ALA A 116 20.31 -11.28 1.31
CA ALA A 116 20.44 -10.37 0.16
C ALA A 116 19.06 -9.78 -0.23
N PRO A 117 19.02 -8.56 -0.81
CA PRO A 117 17.77 -7.95 -1.27
C PRO A 117 16.98 -8.87 -2.21
N ALA A 118 15.64 -8.79 -2.18
CA ALA A 118 14.77 -9.67 -2.96
C ALA A 118 15.08 -9.67 -4.47
N LEU A 119 15.60 -8.54 -5.02
CA LEU A 119 16.03 -8.43 -6.42
C LEU A 119 17.11 -9.44 -6.83
N THR A 120 17.96 -9.89 -5.90
CA THR A 120 19.04 -10.84 -6.19
C THR A 120 18.56 -12.29 -6.14
N THR A 121 17.31 -12.52 -5.73
CA THR A 121 16.75 -13.86 -5.55
C THR A 121 15.79 -14.19 -6.68
N ASN A 122 15.78 -15.46 -7.12
CA ASN A 122 14.80 -15.97 -8.09
C ASN A 122 13.43 -16.25 -7.45
N GLU A 123 13.19 -15.77 -6.22
CA GLU A 123 11.95 -16.03 -5.50
C GLU A 123 10.81 -15.17 -6.04
N GLN A 124 9.70 -15.83 -6.37
CA GLN A 124 8.50 -15.19 -6.89
C GLN A 124 7.84 -14.37 -5.79
N SER A 125 7.90 -13.03 -5.90
CA SER A 125 6.92 -12.18 -5.21
C SER A 125 5.58 -12.28 -5.93
N SER A 126 4.87 -13.40 -5.75
CA SER A 126 3.46 -13.46 -6.14
C SER A 126 2.66 -12.80 -5.02
N SER A 127 2.48 -11.48 -5.06
CA SER A 127 1.52 -10.83 -4.17
C SER A 127 0.13 -11.38 -4.51
N GLN A 128 -0.31 -12.44 -3.84
CA GLN A 128 -1.57 -13.09 -4.19
C GLN A 128 -2.73 -12.16 -3.85
N GLY A 129 -3.33 -11.59 -4.89
CA GLY A 129 -4.72 -11.16 -4.90
C GLY A 129 -5.59 -12.40 -4.85
N GLY A 130 -5.87 -12.91 -3.65
CA GLY A 130 -6.76 -14.05 -3.44
C GLY A 130 -8.15 -13.62 -3.00
N VAL A 131 -9.20 -14.29 -3.48
CA VAL A 131 -10.61 -14.01 -3.11
C VAL A 131 -10.91 -14.44 -1.66
N VAL A 132 -10.43 -13.73 -0.62
CA VAL A 132 -10.86 -13.99 0.77
C VAL A 132 -10.72 -12.75 1.69
N SER A 133 -11.52 -12.68 2.76
CA SER A 133 -11.75 -11.65 3.80
C SER A 133 -11.00 -10.31 3.81
N ALA A 134 -11.75 -9.20 3.80
CA ALA A 134 -11.27 -7.82 3.98
C ALA A 134 -12.36 -6.93 4.65
N ARG A 135 -12.11 -6.18 5.75
CA ARG A 135 -13.04 -5.10 6.19
C ARG A 135 -12.55 -3.75 5.71
N ILE A 136 -13.45 -2.82 5.41
CA ILE A 136 -13.04 -1.52 4.87
C ILE A 136 -13.04 -0.42 5.94
N LEU A 137 -11.92 0.28 6.07
CA LEU A 137 -11.80 1.48 6.89
C LEU A 137 -12.66 2.63 6.32
N ARG A 138 -13.18 3.49 7.21
CA ARG A 138 -14.10 4.59 6.84
C ARG A 138 -13.40 5.72 6.10
N SER A 139 -12.12 5.92 6.38
CA SER A 139 -11.23 6.89 5.74
C SER A 139 -9.83 6.29 5.66
N VAL A 140 -9.04 6.78 4.72
CA VAL A 140 -7.61 6.44 4.66
C VAL A 140 -6.88 7.25 5.73
N TYR A 141 -6.07 6.58 6.53
CA TYR A 141 -5.18 7.18 7.51
C TYR A 141 -3.80 6.48 7.43
N ILE A 142 -2.75 7.14 7.91
CA ILE A 142 -1.43 6.54 8.07
C ILE A 142 -1.38 5.90 9.46
N PRO A 143 -1.24 4.56 9.57
CA PRO A 143 -1.15 3.93 10.87
C PRO A 143 0.15 4.31 11.56
N GLU A 144 0.09 4.55 12.87
CA GLU A 144 1.28 4.83 13.67
C GLU A 144 2.26 3.65 13.66
N TYR A 145 1.71 2.43 13.71
CA TYR A 145 2.46 1.17 13.72
C TYR A 145 1.91 0.15 12.73
N VAL A 146 2.80 -0.72 12.26
CA VAL A 146 2.50 -1.92 11.48
C VAL A 146 2.89 -3.15 12.30
N VAL A 147 1.91 -4.02 12.57
CA VAL A 147 2.18 -5.32 13.19
C VAL A 147 2.51 -6.34 12.10
N VAL A 148 3.79 -6.68 11.97
CA VAL A 148 4.32 -7.63 10.98
C VAL A 148 4.41 -9.02 11.58
N HIS A 149 3.86 -10.03 10.91
CA HIS A 149 4.06 -11.44 11.25
C HIS A 149 5.28 -12.00 10.51
N LEU A 150 6.27 -12.52 11.24
CA LEU A 150 7.57 -12.93 10.69
C LEU A 150 7.57 -14.28 9.95
N GLY A 151 6.46 -14.64 9.30
CA GLY A 151 6.30 -15.90 8.59
C GLY A 151 5.06 -15.90 7.70
N THR A 152 4.68 -17.08 7.21
CA THR A 152 3.43 -17.22 6.45
C THR A 152 2.21 -17.04 7.36
N PRO A 153 1.02 -16.70 6.83
CA PRO A 153 -0.14 -16.37 7.68
C PRO A 153 -0.54 -17.46 8.68
N SER A 154 -0.27 -18.73 8.39
CA SER A 154 -0.60 -19.87 9.24
C SER A 154 0.58 -20.35 10.11
N SER A 155 1.75 -19.73 10.00
CA SER A 155 2.93 -20.14 10.75
C SER A 155 2.85 -19.71 12.23
N SER A 156 3.62 -20.37 13.09
CA SER A 156 3.76 -20.00 14.50
C SER A 156 4.80 -18.90 14.73
N ALA A 157 5.10 -18.08 13.72
CA ALA A 157 6.07 -16.99 13.84
C ALA A 157 5.55 -15.89 14.79
N ARG A 158 6.47 -15.13 15.38
CA ARG A 158 6.10 -14.00 16.24
C ARG A 158 5.67 -12.79 15.42
N ASN A 159 4.93 -11.90 16.08
CA ASN A 159 4.59 -10.60 15.55
C ASN A 159 5.57 -9.55 16.09
N VAL A 160 5.95 -8.59 15.25
CA VAL A 160 6.73 -7.40 15.62
C VAL A 160 5.93 -6.15 15.27
N SER A 161 6.09 -5.10 16.07
CA SER A 161 5.44 -3.82 15.83
C SER A 161 6.52 -2.81 15.47
N VAL A 162 6.41 -2.22 14.29
CA VAL A 162 7.34 -1.19 13.78
C VAL A 162 6.55 0.04 13.38
N THR A 163 7.15 1.23 13.46
CA THR A 163 6.49 2.44 12.95
C THR A 163 6.24 2.31 11.45
N PHE A 164 5.19 2.94 10.92
CA PHE A 164 4.90 2.85 9.49
C PHE A 164 6.06 3.34 8.60
N PRO A 165 6.73 4.47 8.88
CA PRO A 165 7.91 4.87 8.12
C PRO A 165 9.03 3.82 8.16
N ASN A 166 9.33 3.23 9.33
CA ASN A 166 10.38 2.23 9.44
C ASN A 166 10.01 0.91 8.75
N TYR A 167 8.72 0.55 8.73
CA TYR A 167 8.24 -0.56 7.90
C TYR A 167 8.56 -0.31 6.42
N ILE A 168 8.25 0.88 5.89
CA ILE A 168 8.51 1.22 4.49
C ILE A 168 10.02 1.30 4.21
N LYS A 169 10.84 1.88 5.10
CA LYS A 169 12.31 1.87 4.99
C LYS A 169 12.87 0.46 4.93
N ASN A 170 12.34 -0.44 5.77
CA ASN A 170 12.73 -1.84 5.81
C ASN A 170 12.41 -2.56 4.51
N VAL A 171 11.16 -2.43 4.03
CA VAL A 171 10.72 -3.03 2.77
C VAL A 171 11.53 -2.50 1.60
N ALA A 172 11.69 -1.18 1.47
CA ALA A 172 12.48 -0.57 0.41
C ALA A 172 13.94 -1.04 0.45
N SER A 173 14.56 -1.07 1.64
CA SER A 173 15.95 -1.55 1.81
C SER A 173 16.12 -3.06 1.58
N SER A 174 15.02 -3.82 1.62
CA SER A 174 14.97 -5.26 1.38
C SER A 174 14.59 -5.61 -0.06
N GLU A 175 14.02 -4.69 -0.83
CA GLU A 175 13.46 -4.97 -2.15
C GLU A 175 14.04 -4.15 -3.30
N ILE A 176 14.72 -3.03 -3.05
CA ILE A 176 15.32 -2.21 -4.11
C ILE A 176 16.73 -1.75 -3.75
N TYR A 177 17.54 -1.42 -4.76
CA TYR A 177 18.88 -0.90 -4.53
C TYR A 177 18.84 0.60 -4.23
N PRO A 178 19.53 1.08 -3.17
CA PRO A 178 19.54 2.48 -2.75
C PRO A 178 20.25 3.42 -3.71
N THR A 179 20.95 2.87 -4.70
CA THR A 179 21.75 3.55 -5.72
C THR A 179 20.97 3.88 -7.00
N TRP A 180 19.72 3.40 -7.11
CA TRP A 180 18.88 3.67 -8.26
C TRP A 180 18.53 5.16 -8.40
N PRO A 181 18.19 5.63 -9.61
CA PRO A 181 17.75 7.00 -9.83
C PRO A 181 16.61 7.40 -8.88
N GLU A 182 16.65 8.63 -8.34
CA GLU A 182 15.68 9.07 -7.31
C GLU A 182 14.22 8.93 -7.76
N ASN A 183 13.92 9.18 -9.05
CA ASN A 183 12.57 9.00 -9.57
C ASN A 183 12.12 7.52 -9.55
N ALA A 184 13.04 6.58 -9.79
CA ALA A 184 12.77 5.15 -9.69
C ALA A 184 12.55 4.75 -8.22
N LEU A 185 13.40 5.22 -7.29
CA LEU A 185 13.23 4.99 -5.85
C LEU A 185 11.86 5.48 -5.37
N ARG A 186 11.49 6.73 -5.68
CA ARG A 186 10.19 7.31 -5.30
C ARG A 186 9.02 6.52 -5.87
N ALA A 187 9.07 6.12 -7.14
CA ALA A 187 7.99 5.34 -7.75
C ALA A 187 7.79 3.98 -7.06
N ASN A 188 8.88 3.27 -6.75
CA ASN A 188 8.82 2.01 -6.00
C ASN A 188 8.28 2.24 -4.58
N ILE A 189 8.77 3.26 -3.87
CA ILE A 189 8.33 3.56 -2.50
C ILE A 189 6.84 3.95 -2.47
N PHE A 190 6.34 4.72 -3.43
CA PHE A 190 4.90 4.97 -3.55
C PHE A 190 4.10 3.68 -3.78
N ALA A 191 4.60 2.76 -4.61
CA ALA A 191 3.97 1.45 -4.77
C ALA A 191 4.02 0.63 -3.48
N MET A 192 5.07 0.75 -2.66
CA MET A 192 5.14 0.06 -1.38
C MET A 192 4.16 0.65 -0.35
N ILE A 193 4.03 1.97 -0.29
CA ILE A 193 3.06 2.68 0.56
C ILE A 193 1.65 2.32 0.13
N GLY A 194 1.34 2.37 -1.17
CA GLY A 194 0.03 2.00 -1.72
C GLY A 194 -0.39 0.57 -1.34
N PHE A 195 0.53 -0.38 -1.47
CA PHE A 195 0.31 -1.78 -1.10
C PHE A 195 0.01 -1.90 0.40
N THR A 196 0.86 -1.30 1.25
CA THR A 196 0.72 -1.35 2.70
C THR A 196 -0.60 -0.73 3.13
N LEU A 197 -0.90 0.50 2.70
CA LEU A 197 -2.13 1.18 3.06
C LEU A 197 -3.37 0.46 2.51
N ASN A 198 -3.28 -0.22 1.37
CA ASN A 198 -4.37 -1.07 0.90
C ASN A 198 -4.62 -2.26 1.86
N ARG A 199 -3.57 -2.88 2.42
CA ARG A 199 -3.73 -3.92 3.46
C ARG A 199 -4.44 -3.41 4.71
N PHE A 200 -4.11 -2.19 5.15
CA PHE A 200 -4.79 -1.52 6.27
C PHE A 200 -6.23 -1.15 5.92
N TYR A 201 -6.42 -0.46 4.78
CA TYR A 201 -7.72 0.00 4.30
C TYR A 201 -8.71 -1.16 4.17
N THR A 202 -8.23 -2.32 3.75
CA THR A 202 -9.02 -3.54 3.60
C THR A 202 -8.99 -4.46 4.82
N GLU A 203 -8.36 -4.07 5.94
CA GLU A 203 -8.14 -4.93 7.13
C GLU A 203 -7.76 -6.37 6.71
N TRP A 204 -6.88 -6.54 5.71
CA TRP A 204 -6.71 -7.80 4.99
C TRP A 204 -6.53 -9.01 5.92
N TYR A 205 -5.62 -8.92 6.90
CA TYR A 205 -5.40 -9.99 7.89
C TYR A 205 -6.30 -9.89 9.11
N ARG A 206 -6.46 -8.70 9.70
CA ARG A 206 -7.33 -8.48 10.87
C ARG A 206 -8.78 -8.92 10.63
N SER A 207 -9.25 -8.78 9.39
CA SER A 207 -10.58 -9.21 8.98
C SER A 207 -10.79 -10.72 9.10
N ARG A 208 -9.71 -11.48 8.92
CA ARG A 208 -9.64 -12.95 8.97
C ARG A 208 -9.43 -13.49 10.38
N GLY A 209 -9.37 -12.62 11.39
CA GLY A 209 -9.13 -13.00 12.78
C GLY A 209 -7.65 -13.11 13.14
N TYR A 210 -6.74 -12.70 12.26
CA TYR A 210 -5.33 -12.61 12.60
C TYR A 210 -5.05 -11.42 13.54
N GLY A 211 -4.03 -11.58 14.38
CA GLY A 211 -3.54 -10.57 15.31
C GLY A 211 -2.50 -9.61 14.73
N PHE A 212 -2.31 -9.60 13.40
CA PHE A 212 -1.31 -8.82 12.69
C PHE A 212 -1.90 -8.16 11.44
N ASP A 213 -1.14 -7.22 10.86
CA ASP A 213 -1.58 -6.35 9.76
C ASP A 213 -0.97 -6.75 8.41
N ILE A 214 0.21 -7.36 8.42
CA ILE A 214 0.94 -7.80 7.22
C ILE A 214 1.89 -8.95 7.57
N THR A 215 2.29 -9.77 6.59
CA THR A 215 3.35 -10.77 6.77
C THR A 215 4.68 -10.28 6.20
N SER A 216 5.79 -10.89 6.62
CA SER A 216 7.12 -10.67 6.04
C SER A 216 7.40 -11.54 4.80
N SER A 217 6.45 -12.40 4.41
CA SER A 217 6.64 -13.39 3.35
C SER A 217 6.28 -12.82 1.98
N THR A 218 7.25 -12.79 1.07
CA THR A 218 7.11 -12.32 -0.33
C THR A 218 6.07 -13.10 -1.15
N ALA A 219 5.71 -14.31 -0.71
CA ALA A 219 4.63 -15.10 -1.31
C ALA A 219 3.22 -14.52 -1.03
N TYR A 220 3.09 -13.61 -0.07
CA TYR A 220 1.81 -13.02 0.34
C TYR A 220 1.85 -11.49 0.34
N ASP A 221 2.93 -10.91 0.84
CA ASP A 221 3.14 -9.48 1.03
C ASP A 221 4.55 -9.06 0.60
N GLN A 222 5.07 -7.99 1.19
CA GLN A 222 6.34 -7.38 0.85
C GLN A 222 7.46 -7.97 1.72
N SER A 223 8.68 -7.99 1.20
CA SER A 223 9.87 -8.47 1.92
C SER A 223 10.16 -7.57 3.11
N PHE A 224 10.00 -8.12 4.31
CA PHE A 224 10.39 -7.47 5.55
C PHE A 224 11.41 -8.34 6.27
N VAL A 225 12.52 -7.75 6.70
CA VAL A 225 13.61 -8.46 7.38
C VAL A 225 13.84 -7.80 8.74
N GLU A 226 13.66 -8.54 9.82
CA GLU A 226 13.94 -8.00 11.15
C GLU A 226 15.45 -7.75 11.34
N GLY A 227 15.82 -6.59 11.90
CA GLY A 227 17.21 -6.18 12.08
C GLY A 227 17.88 -5.61 10.82
N ARG A 228 17.15 -5.46 9.71
CA ARG A 228 17.64 -4.89 8.44
C ARG A 228 18.22 -3.49 8.64
N ASN A 229 19.37 -3.23 8.00
CA ASN A 229 19.92 -1.88 7.86
C ASN A 229 19.13 -1.03 6.85
N PHE A 230 19.14 0.28 7.06
CA PHE A 230 18.60 1.26 6.12
C PHE A 230 19.71 1.96 5.35
N PHE A 231 19.30 2.72 4.33
CA PHE A 231 20.16 3.56 3.53
C PHE A 231 19.69 5.01 3.63
N ASP A 232 20.62 5.95 3.70
CA ASP A 232 20.32 7.38 3.79
C ASP A 232 19.43 7.87 2.64
N THR A 233 19.70 7.42 1.42
CA THR A 233 18.92 7.77 0.23
C THR A 233 17.47 7.31 0.34
N ILE A 234 17.23 6.07 0.79
CA ILE A 234 15.90 5.52 1.03
C ILE A 234 15.24 6.23 2.21
N SER A 235 15.96 6.41 3.31
CA SER A 235 15.41 7.00 4.54
C SER A 235 14.91 8.41 4.30
N ARG A 236 15.72 9.25 3.64
CA ARG A 236 15.33 10.62 3.24
C ARG A 236 14.06 10.63 2.41
N ILE A 237 13.96 9.75 1.41
CA ILE A 237 12.80 9.70 0.52
C ILE A 237 11.56 9.26 1.31
N VAL A 238 11.66 8.19 2.10
CA VAL A 238 10.52 7.69 2.89
C VAL A 238 10.04 8.76 3.87
N ASP A 239 10.95 9.42 4.58
CA ASP A 239 10.59 10.47 5.55
C ASP A 239 9.88 11.66 4.90
N GLU A 240 10.15 11.91 3.61
CA GLU A 240 9.46 12.95 2.84
C GLU A 240 8.06 12.52 2.37
N ILE A 241 7.86 11.24 2.01
CA ILE A 241 6.67 10.81 1.25
C ILE A 241 5.79 9.77 1.94
N PHE A 242 6.11 9.30 3.16
CA PHE A 242 5.39 8.19 3.82
C PHE A 242 3.88 8.44 3.97
N ASN A 243 3.46 9.71 3.99
CA ASN A 243 2.07 10.13 4.11
C ASN A 243 1.36 10.35 2.76
N THR A 244 2.01 10.02 1.65
CA THR A 244 1.51 10.20 0.29
C THR A 244 1.41 8.85 -0.41
N TYR A 245 0.25 8.55 -0.98
CA TYR A 245 -0.06 7.24 -1.53
C TYR A 245 -0.77 7.32 -2.89
N PRO A 246 -0.57 6.32 -3.76
CA PRO A 246 -1.27 6.25 -5.03
C PRO A 246 -2.73 5.82 -4.83
N ARG A 247 -3.64 6.46 -5.57
CA ARG A 247 -5.03 6.01 -5.75
C ARG A 247 -5.48 6.25 -7.19
N ARG A 248 -6.60 5.66 -7.59
CA ARG A 248 -7.26 6.05 -8.84
C ARG A 248 -8.08 7.31 -8.63
N SER A 249 -8.03 8.21 -9.59
CA SER A 249 -8.80 9.45 -9.65
C SER A 249 -10.29 9.17 -9.41
N GLY A 250 -10.90 9.97 -8.54
CA GLY A 250 -12.30 9.82 -8.10
C GLY A 250 -12.57 8.71 -7.09
N GLN A 251 -11.59 7.84 -6.79
CA GLN A 251 -11.69 6.81 -5.75
C GLN A 251 -11.18 7.31 -4.40
N THR A 252 -11.62 6.66 -3.32
CA THR A 252 -11.20 6.98 -1.94
C THR A 252 -10.09 6.07 -1.44
N GLN A 253 -10.08 4.81 -1.86
CA GLN A 253 -9.13 3.80 -1.35
C GLN A 253 -7.70 4.00 -1.89
N PRO A 254 -6.68 3.56 -1.13
CA PRO A 254 -5.34 3.37 -1.68
C PRO A 254 -5.36 2.31 -2.78
N LEU A 255 -4.63 2.56 -3.86
CA LEU A 255 -4.47 1.59 -4.95
C LEU A 255 -3.71 0.36 -4.42
N PHE A 256 -4.23 -0.83 -4.71
CA PHE A 256 -3.46 -2.06 -4.54
C PHE A 256 -2.37 -2.13 -5.61
N THR A 257 -1.20 -1.62 -5.28
CA THR A 257 -0.04 -1.52 -6.17
C THR A 257 0.76 -2.83 -6.12
N SER A 258 0.28 -3.85 -6.82
CA SER A 258 1.10 -5.04 -7.07
C SER A 258 2.37 -4.65 -7.84
N TYR A 259 3.49 -5.28 -7.55
CA TYR A 259 4.75 -5.08 -8.27
C TYR A 259 5.59 -6.36 -8.20
N CYS A 260 6.59 -6.44 -9.05
CA CYS A 260 7.50 -7.57 -9.15
C CYS A 260 8.87 -7.10 -9.64
N ASN A 261 9.88 -7.95 -9.46
CA ASN A 261 11.25 -7.70 -9.92
C ASN A 261 11.29 -7.17 -11.38
N GLY A 262 10.59 -7.84 -12.30
CA GLY A 262 10.42 -7.37 -13.67
C GLY A 262 11.49 -7.82 -14.68
N THR A 263 12.52 -8.56 -14.25
CA THR A 263 13.51 -9.20 -15.15
C THR A 263 13.34 -10.72 -15.15
N THR A 264 13.26 -11.33 -13.97
CA THR A 264 13.03 -12.79 -13.81
C THR A 264 11.54 -13.15 -13.73
N VAL A 265 10.71 -12.20 -13.30
CA VAL A 265 9.26 -12.37 -13.13
C VAL A 265 8.54 -11.17 -13.72
N THR A 266 7.53 -11.41 -14.56
CA THR A 266 6.62 -10.37 -15.06
C THR A 266 5.28 -10.43 -14.33
N CYS A 267 4.67 -9.27 -14.10
CA CYS A 267 3.39 -9.13 -13.43
C CYS A 267 2.58 -8.00 -14.09
N ASN A 268 1.28 -7.95 -13.82
CA ASN A 268 0.41 -6.87 -14.30
C ASN A 268 0.70 -5.51 -13.62
N GLY A 269 1.55 -5.52 -12.60
CA GLY A 269 1.92 -4.35 -11.81
C GLY A 269 3.23 -3.70 -12.26
N LEU A 270 3.81 -2.91 -11.37
CA LEU A 270 5.07 -2.22 -11.62
C LEU A 270 6.24 -3.22 -11.70
N SER A 271 7.05 -3.07 -12.74
CA SER A 271 8.36 -3.74 -12.86
C SER A 271 9.41 -2.89 -12.15
N GLN A 272 10.00 -3.42 -11.08
CA GLN A 272 10.97 -2.68 -10.26
C GLN A 272 12.17 -2.25 -11.11
N TRP A 273 12.76 -3.16 -11.88
CA TRP A 273 13.83 -2.81 -12.83
C TRP A 273 13.37 -1.90 -13.97
N GLY A 274 12.14 -2.06 -14.44
CA GLY A 274 11.58 -1.20 -15.48
C GLY A 274 11.46 0.27 -15.04
N THR A 275 11.32 0.54 -13.74
CA THR A 275 11.35 1.92 -13.21
C THR A 275 12.68 2.62 -13.45
N VAL A 276 13.81 1.91 -13.41
CA VAL A 276 15.15 2.47 -13.66
C VAL A 276 15.23 2.98 -15.10
N SER A 277 14.81 2.15 -16.07
CA SER A 277 14.77 2.53 -17.48
C SER A 277 13.86 3.74 -17.74
N LEU A 278 12.67 3.78 -17.13
CA LEU A 278 11.76 4.92 -17.29
C LEU A 278 12.30 6.19 -16.64
N ALA A 279 12.91 6.10 -15.45
CA ALA A 279 13.54 7.23 -14.80
C ALA A 279 14.70 7.81 -15.63
N ASN A 280 15.54 6.95 -16.21
CA ASN A 280 16.62 7.35 -17.11
C ASN A 280 16.10 8.02 -18.40
N ASN A 281 14.89 7.65 -18.85
CA ASN A 281 14.18 8.30 -19.95
C ASN A 281 13.44 9.59 -19.52
N GLY A 282 13.69 10.10 -18.31
CA GLY A 282 13.15 11.38 -17.84
C GLY A 282 11.74 11.33 -17.26
N TYR A 283 11.17 10.14 -17.02
CA TYR A 283 9.86 10.04 -16.39
C TYR A 283 9.92 10.50 -14.92
N SER A 284 8.90 11.25 -14.49
CA SER A 284 8.67 11.59 -13.09
C SER A 284 8.13 10.38 -12.31
N PRO A 285 8.15 10.38 -10.97
CA PRO A 285 7.60 9.28 -10.18
C PRO A 285 6.13 8.98 -10.51
N LEU A 286 5.30 10.01 -10.64
CA LEU A 286 3.91 9.86 -11.06
C LEU A 286 3.79 9.39 -12.51
N GLY A 287 4.67 9.83 -13.41
CA GLY A 287 4.73 9.33 -14.78
C GLY A 287 5.02 7.83 -14.85
N ILE A 288 5.96 7.34 -14.02
CA ILE A 288 6.26 5.91 -13.89
C ILE A 288 5.05 5.14 -13.34
N LEU A 289 4.40 5.65 -12.28
CA LEU A 289 3.20 5.02 -11.74
C LEU A 289 2.08 4.95 -12.78
N ARG A 290 1.84 6.02 -13.54
CA ARG A 290 0.82 6.05 -14.59
C ARG A 290 1.13 5.11 -15.75
N TYR A 291 2.42 4.94 -16.08
CA TYR A 291 2.86 3.97 -17.09
C TYR A 291 2.44 2.54 -16.71
N TYR A 292 2.63 2.14 -15.45
CA TYR A 292 2.30 0.77 -15.00
C TYR A 292 0.84 0.57 -14.58
N TYR A 293 0.23 1.58 -13.98
CA TYR A 293 -1.07 1.43 -13.30
C TYR A 293 -2.23 2.16 -13.98
N GLY A 294 -1.95 2.93 -15.03
CA GLY A 294 -2.92 3.68 -15.82
C GLY A 294 -2.87 5.19 -15.58
N ASN A 295 -3.28 5.95 -16.59
CA ASN A 295 -3.25 7.42 -16.57
C ASN A 295 -4.19 8.06 -15.52
N ASP A 296 -5.15 7.30 -15.00
CA ASP A 296 -6.07 7.74 -13.95
C ASP A 296 -5.46 7.64 -12.54
N VAL A 297 -4.19 7.25 -12.40
CA VAL A 297 -3.51 7.27 -11.11
C VAL A 297 -3.10 8.69 -10.71
N GLU A 298 -3.33 9.00 -9.43
CA GLU A 298 -2.92 10.22 -8.75
C GLU A 298 -2.24 9.89 -7.41
N LEU A 299 -1.45 10.86 -6.91
CA LEU A 299 -0.84 10.79 -5.58
C LEU A 299 -1.63 11.69 -4.63
N VAL A 300 -2.01 11.16 -3.48
CA VAL A 300 -2.77 11.87 -2.46
C VAL A 300 -2.06 11.82 -1.13
N THR A 301 -1.99 12.98 -0.48
CA THR A 301 -1.36 13.17 0.82
C THR A 301 -2.43 13.25 1.90
N THR A 302 -2.22 12.57 3.02
CA THR A 302 -3.05 12.71 4.23
C THR A 302 -2.18 12.92 5.45
N ASN A 303 -2.51 13.92 6.27
CA ASN A 303 -1.85 14.16 7.56
C ASN A 303 -2.60 13.47 8.71
N ASP A 304 -3.58 12.63 8.39
CA ASP A 304 -4.34 11.84 9.34
C ASP A 304 -3.50 10.65 9.82
N ILE A 305 -2.67 10.88 10.83
CA ILE A 305 -1.85 9.85 11.48
C ILE A 305 -2.59 9.41 12.75
N ARG A 306 -2.93 8.12 12.84
CA ARG A 306 -3.68 7.58 13.98
C ARG A 306 -3.10 6.27 14.47
N GLY A 307 -3.31 6.01 15.76
CA GLY A 307 -3.23 4.66 16.32
C GLY A 307 -4.29 3.73 15.71
N TYR A 308 -4.27 2.46 16.09
CA TYR A 308 -5.15 1.44 15.54
C TYR A 308 -6.65 1.80 15.64
N GLU A 309 -7.36 1.90 14.51
CA GLU A 309 -8.81 2.01 14.44
C GLU A 309 -9.45 0.72 13.90
N SER A 310 -10.49 0.23 14.57
CA SER A 310 -11.32 -0.87 14.06
C SER A 310 -12.47 -0.34 13.21
N SER A 311 -12.69 -0.90 12.03
CA SER A 311 -13.87 -0.59 11.19
C SER A 311 -15.20 -0.90 11.89
N TYR A 312 -15.22 -1.86 12.81
CA TYR A 312 -16.41 -2.21 13.59
C TYR A 312 -16.70 -1.13 14.64
N PRO A 313 -17.93 -0.58 14.72
CA PRO A 313 -18.27 0.54 15.61
C PRO A 313 -18.19 0.22 17.12
N GLY A 314 -17.85 -1.01 17.52
CA GLY A 314 -17.75 -1.41 18.92
C GLY A 314 -19.08 -1.81 19.58
N PHE A 315 -20.20 -1.69 18.87
CA PHE A 315 -21.53 -2.09 19.34
C PHE A 315 -22.33 -2.83 18.27
N ALA A 316 -23.26 -3.68 18.71
CA ALA A 316 -24.13 -4.45 17.81
C ALA A 316 -25.19 -3.55 17.15
N ILE A 317 -25.33 -3.65 15.82
CA ILE A 317 -26.34 -2.91 15.06
C ILE A 317 -27.57 -3.81 14.88
N LYS A 318 -28.75 -3.30 15.26
CA LYS A 318 -30.01 -4.06 15.29
C LYS A 318 -31.20 -3.16 15.05
N ASN A 319 -32.42 -3.71 15.03
CA ASN A 319 -33.65 -2.93 14.89
C ASN A 319 -33.67 -1.71 15.83
N GLY A 320 -33.90 -0.54 15.26
CA GLY A 320 -33.90 0.75 15.96
C GLY A 320 -32.57 1.50 15.94
N SER A 321 -31.45 0.86 15.57
CA SER A 321 -30.18 1.56 15.33
C SER A 321 -30.30 2.55 14.19
N LYS A 322 -29.56 3.67 14.25
CA LYS A 322 -29.54 4.72 13.22
C LYS A 322 -28.12 5.27 13.02
N GLY A 323 -27.90 5.94 11.90
CA GLY A 323 -26.68 6.71 11.62
C GLY A 323 -25.73 6.03 10.63
N SER A 324 -24.52 6.57 10.51
CA SER A 324 -23.54 6.20 9.48
C SER A 324 -23.19 4.71 9.46
N SER A 325 -23.15 4.05 10.62
CA SER A 325 -22.84 2.62 10.70
C SER A 325 -23.95 1.73 10.10
N VAL A 326 -25.21 2.16 10.20
CA VAL A 326 -26.35 1.48 9.55
C VAL A 326 -26.29 1.69 8.04
N LEU A 327 -25.99 2.91 7.62
CA LEU A 327 -25.88 3.27 6.20
C LEU A 327 -24.78 2.46 5.50
N ILE A 328 -23.64 2.24 6.16
CA ILE A 328 -22.56 1.36 5.68
C ILE A 328 -23.08 -0.08 5.48
N VAL A 329 -23.81 -0.63 6.46
CA VAL A 329 -24.37 -1.98 6.35
C VAL A 329 -25.32 -2.08 5.16
N GLN A 330 -26.21 -1.10 4.98
CA GLN A 330 -27.18 -1.07 3.88
C GLN A 330 -26.48 -1.01 2.52
N ARG A 331 -25.49 -0.12 2.36
CA ARG A 331 -24.65 -0.02 1.15
C ARG A 331 -23.93 -1.31 0.81
N GLN A 332 -23.28 -1.91 1.81
CA GLN A 332 -22.55 -3.16 1.60
C GLN A 332 -23.51 -4.28 1.21
N LEU A 333 -24.65 -4.44 1.91
CA LEU A 333 -25.68 -5.43 1.57
C LEU A 333 -26.19 -5.25 0.14
N ASN A 334 -26.55 -4.02 -0.25
CA ASN A 334 -27.06 -3.74 -1.59
C ASN A 334 -26.04 -4.03 -2.68
N ARG A 335 -24.76 -3.67 -2.47
CA ARG A 335 -23.71 -4.01 -3.44
C ARG A 335 -23.51 -5.52 -3.52
N ILE A 336 -23.47 -6.23 -2.39
CA ILE A 336 -23.34 -7.69 -2.35
C ILE A 336 -24.54 -8.35 -3.04
N ALA A 337 -25.75 -7.81 -2.86
CA ALA A 337 -26.98 -8.34 -3.47
C ALA A 337 -26.93 -8.40 -5.00
N LYS A 338 -26.11 -7.56 -5.67
CA LYS A 338 -25.88 -7.65 -7.12
C LYS A 338 -25.25 -8.99 -7.53
N ASN A 339 -24.40 -9.58 -6.68
CA ASN A 339 -23.78 -10.88 -6.89
C ASN A 339 -24.54 -12.02 -6.17
N TYR A 340 -25.28 -11.69 -5.10
CA TYR A 340 -26.06 -12.63 -4.29
C TYR A 340 -27.54 -12.21 -4.24
N PRO A 341 -28.32 -12.42 -5.31
CA PRO A 341 -29.68 -11.87 -5.47
C PRO A 341 -30.71 -12.38 -4.46
N SER A 342 -30.38 -13.43 -3.69
CA SER A 342 -31.19 -13.88 -2.55
C SER A 342 -31.15 -12.93 -1.35
N ILE A 343 -30.25 -11.95 -1.34
CA ILE A 343 -30.21 -10.86 -0.36
C ILE A 343 -31.16 -9.76 -0.85
N PRO A 344 -32.24 -9.44 -0.10
CA PRO A 344 -33.15 -8.36 -0.47
C PRO A 344 -32.44 -7.01 -0.56
N VAL A 345 -32.66 -6.28 -1.65
CA VAL A 345 -32.23 -4.88 -1.77
C VAL A 345 -33.08 -4.01 -0.84
N ILE A 346 -32.44 -3.07 -0.15
CA ILE A 346 -33.05 -2.21 0.86
C ILE A 346 -32.69 -0.75 0.62
N ASP A 347 -33.44 0.16 1.26
CA ASP A 347 -33.14 1.58 1.18
C ASP A 347 -31.87 1.90 2.00
N GLU A 348 -31.07 2.83 1.50
CA GLU A 348 -29.84 3.33 2.15
C GLU A 348 -30.13 4.60 2.94
N ASP A 349 -31.04 4.50 3.90
CA ASP A 349 -31.57 5.62 4.69
C ASP A 349 -30.85 5.82 6.04
N GLY A 350 -29.92 4.93 6.38
CA GLY A 350 -29.23 4.93 7.67
C GLY A 350 -30.12 4.56 8.86
N ILE A 351 -31.28 3.92 8.63
CA ILE A 351 -32.24 3.49 9.65
C ILE A 351 -32.38 1.96 9.62
N TYR A 352 -32.04 1.30 10.74
CA TYR A 352 -32.09 -0.15 10.81
C TYR A 352 -33.50 -0.60 11.15
N GLY A 353 -34.32 -0.79 10.12
CA GLY A 353 -35.70 -1.27 10.23
C GLY A 353 -35.86 -2.77 9.96
N PRO A 354 -37.11 -3.28 9.99
CA PRO A 354 -37.40 -4.70 9.76
C PRO A 354 -36.90 -5.23 8.40
N ARG A 355 -36.90 -4.40 7.35
CA ARG A 355 -36.35 -4.76 6.03
C ARG A 355 -34.83 -4.97 6.10
N THR A 356 -34.10 -4.08 6.77
CA THR A 356 -32.65 -4.24 6.99
C THR A 356 -32.36 -5.50 7.80
N ALA A 357 -33.12 -5.77 8.86
CA ALA A 357 -32.97 -7.01 9.63
C ALA A 357 -33.21 -8.27 8.79
N ALA A 358 -34.23 -8.27 7.93
CA ALA A 358 -34.50 -9.38 7.02
C ALA A 358 -33.36 -9.60 6.01
N SER A 359 -32.81 -8.51 5.46
CA SER A 359 -31.64 -8.57 4.58
C SER A 359 -30.39 -9.11 5.29
N VAL A 360 -30.14 -8.67 6.53
CA VAL A 360 -29.04 -9.19 7.35
C VAL A 360 -29.22 -10.68 7.66
N LYS A 361 -30.44 -11.15 7.97
CA LYS A 361 -30.71 -12.58 8.15
C LYS A 361 -30.45 -13.39 6.89
N ALA A 362 -30.84 -12.87 5.73
CA ALA A 362 -30.56 -13.51 4.44
C ALA A 362 -29.05 -13.63 4.19
N PHE A 363 -28.31 -12.54 4.43
CA PHE A 363 -26.85 -12.53 4.38
C PHE A 363 -26.24 -13.55 5.35
N GLN A 364 -26.62 -13.52 6.63
CA GLN A 364 -26.14 -14.44 7.66
C GLN A 364 -26.39 -15.90 7.28
N LYS A 365 -27.56 -16.21 6.72
CA LYS A 365 -27.91 -17.55 6.24
C LYS A 365 -27.00 -18.00 5.10
N ILE A 366 -26.79 -17.15 4.09
CA ILE A 366 -25.93 -17.47 2.93
C ILE A 366 -24.49 -17.75 3.36
N PHE A 367 -23.99 -17.00 4.34
CA PHE A 367 -22.59 -17.05 4.77
C PHE A 367 -22.36 -17.83 6.07
N ASN A 368 -23.31 -18.69 6.45
CA ASN A 368 -23.24 -19.60 7.59
C ASN A 368 -22.88 -18.92 8.93
N LEU A 369 -23.55 -17.80 9.22
CA LEU A 369 -23.49 -17.09 10.49
C LEU A 369 -24.75 -17.36 11.32
N ALA A 370 -24.74 -16.97 12.60
CA ALA A 370 -25.95 -16.91 13.42
C ALA A 370 -27.01 -16.02 12.73
N GLN A 371 -28.21 -16.55 12.49
CA GLN A 371 -29.28 -15.90 11.71
C GLN A 371 -30.20 -15.04 12.59
N ASP A 372 -29.61 -14.25 13.48
CA ASP A 372 -30.32 -13.43 14.47
C ASP A 372 -30.80 -12.08 13.91
N GLY A 373 -30.29 -11.67 12.74
CA GLY A 373 -30.57 -10.36 12.14
C GLY A 373 -29.89 -9.21 12.86
N ILE A 374 -28.87 -9.49 13.69
CA ILE A 374 -28.06 -8.54 14.44
C ILE A 374 -26.68 -8.48 13.79
N VAL A 375 -26.22 -7.28 13.46
CA VAL A 375 -24.84 -7.07 12.99
C VAL A 375 -23.92 -6.92 14.20
N GLY A 376 -23.54 -8.05 14.78
CA GLY A 376 -22.41 -8.14 15.72
C GLY A 376 -21.07 -8.15 14.99
N ARG A 377 -19.96 -8.24 15.74
CA ARG A 377 -18.61 -8.25 15.18
C ARG A 377 -18.44 -9.29 14.06
N ALA A 378 -18.84 -10.55 14.29
CA ALA A 378 -18.73 -11.60 13.26
C ALA A 378 -19.48 -11.27 11.97
N THR A 379 -20.70 -10.73 12.06
CA THR A 379 -21.51 -10.35 10.90
C THR A 379 -20.93 -9.14 10.18
N TRP A 380 -20.49 -8.10 10.90
CA TRP A 380 -19.80 -6.95 10.32
C TRP A 380 -18.58 -7.38 9.52
N ASN A 381 -17.75 -8.23 10.14
CA ASN A 381 -16.53 -8.75 9.54
C ASN A 381 -16.79 -9.47 8.22
N LYS A 382 -17.78 -10.37 8.23
CA LYS A 382 -18.16 -11.13 7.03
C LYS A 382 -18.79 -10.23 5.97
N LEU A 383 -19.60 -9.24 6.37
CA LEU A 383 -20.25 -8.31 5.45
C LEU A 383 -19.21 -7.50 4.69
N SER A 384 -18.28 -6.86 5.40
CA SER A 384 -17.25 -6.08 4.75
C SER A 384 -16.33 -6.94 3.91
N TYR A 385 -16.07 -8.20 4.32
CA TYR A 385 -15.35 -9.16 3.47
C TYR A 385 -16.02 -9.32 2.12
N ILE A 386 -17.26 -9.80 2.12
CA ILE A 386 -17.91 -10.15 0.87
C ILE A 386 -18.01 -8.89 0.01
N TYR A 387 -18.26 -7.73 0.63
CA TYR A 387 -18.23 -6.45 -0.06
C TYR A 387 -16.87 -6.13 -0.72
N ALA A 388 -15.76 -6.21 0.02
CA ALA A 388 -14.42 -5.94 -0.53
C ALA A 388 -14.03 -6.95 -1.63
N ALA A 389 -14.43 -8.21 -1.48
CA ALA A 389 -14.18 -9.26 -2.45
C ALA A 389 -15.00 -9.09 -3.73
N VAL A 390 -16.31 -8.81 -3.65
CA VAL A 390 -17.13 -8.60 -4.85
C VAL A 390 -16.77 -7.32 -5.61
N LYS A 391 -16.07 -6.38 -4.95
CA LYS A 391 -15.53 -5.17 -5.59
C LYS A 391 -14.06 -5.30 -6.00
N GLY A 392 -13.37 -6.37 -5.65
CA GLY A 392 -11.95 -6.58 -5.97
C GLY A 392 -11.02 -5.52 -5.37
N LEU A 393 -11.24 -5.08 -4.12
CA LEU A 393 -10.48 -3.93 -3.58
C LEU A 393 -8.99 -4.21 -3.29
N ALA A 394 -8.63 -5.49 -3.18
CA ALA A 394 -7.27 -5.97 -3.05
C ALA A 394 -6.74 -6.51 -4.41
N GLU A 395 -7.33 -6.05 -5.51
CA GLU A 395 -6.96 -6.43 -6.87
C GLU A 395 -6.68 -5.16 -7.69
N LEU A 396 -5.75 -5.26 -8.64
CA LEU A 396 -5.28 -4.10 -9.41
C LEU A 396 -6.38 -3.49 -10.31
N GLU A 397 -7.30 -4.33 -10.81
CA GLU A 397 -8.38 -3.96 -11.74
C GLU A 397 -9.78 -3.88 -11.09
N GLY A 398 -9.84 -3.87 -9.75
CA GLY A 398 -11.08 -3.80 -8.98
C GLY A 398 -12.00 -2.61 -9.31
N GLU A 399 -13.24 -2.67 -8.85
CA GLU A 399 -14.21 -1.59 -8.99
C GLU A 399 -13.80 -0.34 -8.19
N GLY A 400 -13.20 -0.52 -7.02
CA GLY A 400 -12.77 0.54 -6.11
C GLY A 400 -13.90 1.16 -5.26
N GLU A 401 -13.54 1.94 -4.25
CA GLU A 401 -14.46 2.74 -3.41
C GLU A 401 -14.60 4.18 -3.89
N TYR A 402 -15.83 4.68 -3.95
CA TYR A 402 -16.15 6.06 -4.37
C TYR A 402 -16.87 6.80 -3.25
N PRO A 403 -16.79 8.15 -3.20
CA PRO A 403 -17.58 8.95 -2.27
C PRO A 403 -19.09 8.70 -2.41
N ALA A 404 -19.84 8.99 -1.35
CA ALA A 404 -21.29 8.84 -1.34
C ALA A 404 -21.95 9.69 -2.46
N GLY A 405 -22.87 9.09 -3.22
CA GLY A 405 -23.58 9.77 -4.32
C GLY A 405 -22.88 9.71 -5.67
N VAL A 406 -21.66 9.17 -5.73
CA VAL A 406 -20.89 9.01 -6.97
C VAL A 406 -21.21 7.67 -7.62
N VAL A 407 -21.57 7.70 -8.90
CA VAL A 407 -21.80 6.46 -9.68
C VAL A 407 -20.50 6.01 -10.37
N PRO A 408 -20.00 4.79 -10.11
CA PRO A 408 -18.76 4.28 -10.69
C PRO A 408 -18.89 4.02 -12.20
N TYR A 409 -17.75 3.87 -12.87
CA TYR A 409 -17.73 3.48 -14.28
C TYR A 409 -18.49 2.16 -14.48
N PRO A 410 -19.44 2.07 -15.44
CA PRO A 410 -20.34 0.93 -15.55
C PRO A 410 -19.70 -0.35 -16.13
N GLY A 411 -18.39 -0.35 -16.37
CA GLY A 411 -17.65 -1.54 -16.81
C GLY A 411 -17.70 -1.82 -18.32
N TYR A 412 -18.30 -0.94 -19.11
CA TYR A 412 -18.34 -1.05 -20.58
C TYR A 412 -18.18 0.32 -21.25
N LEU A 413 -17.62 0.33 -22.46
CA LEU A 413 -17.39 1.57 -23.21
C LEU A 413 -18.71 2.25 -23.56
N ILE A 414 -18.83 3.53 -23.21
CA ILE A 414 -19.97 4.35 -23.58
C ILE A 414 -19.64 5.18 -24.82
N ARG A 415 -20.44 5.02 -25.88
CA ARG A 415 -20.17 5.65 -27.19
C ARG A 415 -21.45 5.98 -27.94
N ARG A 416 -21.32 6.75 -29.02
CA ARG A 416 -22.43 7.18 -29.86
C ARG A 416 -23.35 6.03 -30.26
N GLY A 417 -24.67 6.29 -30.19
CA GLY A 417 -25.72 5.32 -30.48
C GLY A 417 -26.23 4.55 -29.25
N GLN A 418 -25.49 4.57 -28.14
CA GLN A 418 -25.97 3.98 -26.89
C GLN A 418 -27.00 4.86 -26.18
N ARG A 419 -27.83 4.22 -25.35
CA ARG A 419 -28.89 4.86 -24.57
C ARG A 419 -28.99 4.24 -23.19
N GLY A 420 -29.55 4.98 -22.24
CA GLY A 420 -29.89 4.47 -20.91
C GLY A 420 -29.36 5.32 -19.77
N GLU A 421 -29.45 4.79 -18.56
CA GLU A 421 -29.21 5.56 -17.34
C GLU A 421 -27.75 6.01 -17.20
N ASN A 422 -26.78 5.16 -17.57
CA ASN A 422 -25.37 5.55 -17.55
C ASN A 422 -25.06 6.70 -18.53
N VAL A 423 -25.82 6.81 -19.63
CA VAL A 423 -25.71 7.95 -20.54
C VAL A 423 -26.30 9.22 -19.92
N ARG A 424 -27.41 9.13 -19.17
CA ARG A 424 -27.95 10.27 -18.43
C ARG A 424 -26.96 10.77 -17.37
N ILE A 425 -26.35 9.86 -16.63
CA ILE A 425 -25.36 10.19 -15.60
C ILE A 425 -24.14 10.87 -16.23
N LEU A 426 -23.62 10.33 -17.35
CA LEU A 426 -22.56 10.98 -18.12
C LEU A 426 -22.94 12.40 -18.55
N GLN A 427 -24.13 12.56 -19.13
CA GLN A 427 -24.62 13.87 -19.58
C GLN A 427 -24.81 14.83 -18.41
N GLN A 428 -25.23 14.33 -17.24
CA GLN A 428 -25.35 15.13 -16.02
C GLN A 428 -23.99 15.67 -15.59
N TYR A 429 -22.97 14.82 -15.48
CA TYR A 429 -21.61 15.26 -15.14
C TYR A 429 -21.07 16.27 -16.16
N LEU A 430 -21.21 15.99 -17.47
CA LEU A 430 -20.76 16.92 -18.52
C LEU A 430 -21.48 18.27 -18.46
N ARG A 431 -22.78 18.29 -18.20
CA ARG A 431 -23.57 19.52 -18.09
C ARG A 431 -23.15 20.35 -16.89
N ASP A 432 -22.91 19.71 -15.75
CA ASP A 432 -22.51 20.40 -14.53
C ASP A 432 -21.08 20.97 -14.69
N ILE A 433 -20.15 20.17 -15.22
CA ILE A 433 -18.77 20.62 -15.52
C ILE A 433 -18.75 21.76 -16.54
N ALA A 434 -19.63 21.74 -17.55
CA ALA A 434 -19.70 22.81 -18.55
C ALA A 434 -20.06 24.20 -17.97
N GLN A 435 -20.54 24.29 -16.72
CA GLN A 435 -20.81 25.57 -16.06
C GLN A 435 -19.52 26.35 -15.76
N ASP A 436 -18.47 25.65 -15.34
CA ASP A 436 -17.18 26.27 -14.98
C ASP A 436 -16.14 26.15 -16.10
N TYR A 437 -16.33 25.22 -17.04
CA TYR A 437 -15.41 24.97 -18.14
C TYR A 437 -16.05 25.31 -19.49
N SER A 438 -16.00 26.60 -19.87
CA SER A 438 -16.69 27.14 -21.06
C SER A 438 -16.27 26.52 -22.40
N THR A 439 -15.13 25.85 -22.47
CA THR A 439 -14.65 25.11 -23.66
C THR A 439 -15.34 23.77 -23.84
N ILE A 440 -16.06 23.28 -22.83
CA ILE A 440 -16.81 22.03 -22.86
C ILE A 440 -18.28 22.37 -23.15
N PRO A 441 -18.83 21.94 -24.29
CA PRO A 441 -20.23 22.20 -24.61
C PRO A 441 -21.18 21.57 -23.60
N SER A 442 -22.15 22.35 -23.10
CA SER A 442 -23.26 21.83 -22.31
C SER A 442 -24.14 20.89 -23.15
N VAL A 443 -24.67 19.84 -22.52
CA VAL A 443 -25.48 18.80 -23.18
C VAL A 443 -26.84 18.63 -22.52
N ALA A 444 -27.83 18.21 -23.30
CA ALA A 444 -29.11 17.77 -22.76
C ALA A 444 -28.95 16.42 -22.05
N VAL A 445 -29.69 16.20 -20.95
CA VAL A 445 -29.72 14.94 -20.21
C VAL A 445 -30.93 14.13 -20.65
N ASP A 446 -30.87 13.59 -21.86
CA ASP A 446 -31.93 12.82 -22.50
C ASP A 446 -31.70 11.30 -22.44
N GLY A 447 -30.51 10.87 -22.02
CA GLY A 447 -30.11 9.48 -21.97
C GLY A 447 -29.77 8.88 -23.33
N ILE A 448 -29.51 9.71 -24.35
CA ILE A 448 -29.13 9.31 -25.70
C ILE A 448 -27.75 9.86 -26.04
N PHE A 449 -26.79 8.97 -26.29
CA PHE A 449 -25.45 9.38 -26.68
C PHE A 449 -25.45 9.76 -28.17
N GLY A 450 -25.88 10.99 -28.46
CA GLY A 450 -25.88 11.59 -29.80
C GLY A 450 -24.59 12.33 -30.12
N SER A 451 -24.58 13.04 -31.26
CA SER A 451 -23.44 13.87 -31.69
C SER A 451 -23.10 14.99 -30.70
N ALA A 452 -24.09 15.56 -30.02
CA ALA A 452 -23.84 16.58 -29.00
C ALA A 452 -23.06 16.02 -27.80
N THR A 453 -23.43 14.83 -27.31
CA THR A 453 -22.70 14.15 -26.23
C THR A 453 -21.31 13.74 -26.67
N GLU A 454 -21.15 13.21 -27.89
CA GLU A 454 -19.84 12.89 -28.47
C GLU A 454 -18.92 14.12 -28.56
N ASN A 455 -19.45 15.26 -29.00
CA ASN A 455 -18.68 16.51 -29.07
C ASN A 455 -18.26 17.00 -27.68
N ALA A 456 -19.14 16.91 -26.68
CA ALA A 456 -18.83 17.27 -25.31
C ALA A 456 -17.77 16.35 -24.68
N VAL A 457 -17.85 15.04 -24.93
CA VAL A 457 -16.84 14.07 -24.50
C VAL A 457 -15.49 14.37 -25.15
N ASN A 458 -15.45 14.61 -26.46
CA ASN A 458 -14.21 14.99 -27.16
C ASN A 458 -13.61 16.29 -26.62
N ALA A 459 -14.45 17.28 -26.30
CA ALA A 459 -14.00 18.54 -25.72
C ALA A 459 -13.44 18.33 -24.30
N PHE A 460 -14.13 17.54 -23.47
CA PHE A 460 -13.68 17.16 -22.14
C PHE A 460 -12.33 16.41 -22.20
N GLN A 461 -12.23 15.37 -23.03
CA GLN A 461 -11.00 14.58 -23.20
C GLN A 461 -9.84 15.48 -23.62
N ARG A 462 -10.05 16.35 -24.61
CA ARG A 462 -9.03 17.30 -25.06
C ARG A 462 -8.61 18.27 -23.97
N TYR A 463 -9.56 18.82 -23.23
CA TYR A 463 -9.29 19.80 -22.18
C TYR A 463 -8.47 19.19 -21.04
N PHE A 464 -8.79 17.94 -20.65
CA PHE A 464 -8.14 17.25 -19.55
C PHE A 464 -6.99 16.31 -19.96
N GLY A 465 -6.52 16.41 -21.21
CA GLY A 465 -5.35 15.68 -21.70
C GLY A 465 -5.53 14.16 -21.78
N LEU A 466 -6.76 13.69 -22.03
CA LEU A 466 -7.09 12.29 -22.27
C LEU A 466 -7.01 11.95 -23.77
N ASP A 467 -7.02 10.67 -24.10
CA ASP A 467 -7.18 10.20 -25.48
C ASP A 467 -8.50 10.71 -26.06
N VAL A 468 -8.42 11.46 -27.18
CA VAL A 468 -9.59 12.11 -27.80
C VAL A 468 -10.20 11.17 -28.83
N ASP A 469 -10.97 10.20 -28.35
CA ASP A 469 -11.64 9.18 -29.16
C ASP A 469 -13.17 9.30 -29.17
N GLY A 470 -13.74 10.21 -28.37
CA GLY A 470 -15.18 10.41 -28.22
C GLY A 470 -15.87 9.25 -27.49
N ILE A 471 -15.10 8.33 -26.92
CA ILE A 471 -15.57 7.13 -26.21
C ILE A 471 -15.27 7.29 -24.71
N VAL A 472 -16.29 7.06 -23.89
CA VAL A 472 -16.14 7.12 -22.45
C VAL A 472 -15.81 5.72 -21.93
N GLY A 473 -14.51 5.47 -21.77
CA GLY A 473 -13.97 4.34 -21.00
C GLY A 473 -13.72 4.69 -19.53
N ARG A 474 -13.06 3.77 -18.80
CA ARG A 474 -12.77 3.92 -17.36
C ARG A 474 -12.01 5.22 -17.05
N ASN A 475 -10.97 5.54 -17.83
CA ASN A 475 -10.15 6.75 -17.63
C ASN A 475 -10.98 8.03 -17.78
N THR A 476 -11.78 8.13 -18.85
CA THR A 476 -12.66 9.30 -19.08
C THR A 476 -13.70 9.45 -17.97
N TRP A 477 -14.31 8.34 -17.52
CA TRP A 477 -15.31 8.36 -16.47
C TRP A 477 -14.73 8.76 -15.10
N ASN A 478 -13.58 8.21 -14.72
CA ASN A 478 -12.91 8.56 -13.47
C ASN A 478 -12.52 10.04 -13.45
N ARG A 479 -12.00 10.56 -14.57
CA ARG A 479 -11.67 11.99 -14.69
C ARG A 479 -12.91 12.87 -14.60
N LEU A 480 -14.04 12.47 -15.18
CA LEU A 480 -15.32 13.19 -15.04
C LEU A 480 -15.74 13.29 -13.57
N ILE A 481 -15.67 12.18 -12.83
CA ILE A 481 -16.00 12.14 -11.40
C ILE A 481 -15.09 13.10 -10.62
N GLU A 482 -13.78 13.05 -10.85
CA GLU A 482 -12.81 13.89 -10.14
C GLU A 482 -13.07 15.37 -10.38
N VAL A 483 -13.29 15.77 -11.63
CA VAL A 483 -13.58 17.17 -11.96
C VAL A 483 -14.91 17.60 -11.34
N TRP A 484 -15.96 16.78 -11.48
CA TRP A 484 -17.28 17.08 -10.92
C TRP A 484 -17.29 17.20 -9.40
N GLN A 485 -16.48 16.41 -8.68
CA GLN A 485 -16.33 16.50 -7.23
C GLN A 485 -15.63 17.78 -6.75
N ASN A 486 -14.90 18.45 -7.65
CA ASN A 486 -14.10 19.64 -7.36
C ASN A 486 -14.69 20.94 -7.95
N LEU A 487 -15.90 20.90 -8.51
CA LEU A 487 -16.72 22.09 -8.79
C LEU A 487 -17.20 22.69 -7.46
#